data_AF-L8MAY0-F1
#
_entry.id   AF-L8MAY0-F1
#
_cell.length_a   1.000
_cell.length_b   1.000
_cell.length_c   1.000
_cell.angle_alpha   90.00
_cell.angle_beta   90.00
_cell.angle_gamma   90.00
#
_symmetry.space_group_name_H-M   'P 1'
#
loop_
_entity.id
_entity.type
_entity.pdbx_description
1 polymer ?
#
loop_
_entity_poly.entity_id
_entity_poly.type
_entity_poly.pdbx_seq_one_letter_code
_entity_poly.pdbx_strand_id
1 'polypeptide(L)'
;MGKLGKIVSQLEEYSMQYNHTIEKVIRKINRELAPEFEDKLRCHLECQDKAWLIDQIIRLTIDEHSRQECDRKLFQKIKQQKRAERLARLRELQLDESKLDIFISQYEQYDRDRLEEEGYLIHPPLKGKDLITTEYRSQKGEVLLTQAKDILFAILFGDESTCVQFERVEQELLTLTLPHFKARTIDFMKATTEIGGLGFWQDPDNVSNDDEVENILFQVEYGEVATEKIGDGIVTALNLINNLEVNEQILYARIINVEQSTLVDINESHLRRRRF
;
A
#
# COMPACT_ATOMS: atom_id res chain seq x y z
N MET A 1 -53.61 20.38 -24.32
CA MET A 1 -52.17 20.56 -24.04
C MET A 1 -51.81 22.02 -23.69
N GLY A 2 -52.50 22.68 -22.74
CA GLY A 2 -52.37 24.14 -22.55
C GLY A 2 -51.87 24.65 -21.19
N LYS A 3 -51.87 23.81 -20.14
CA LYS A 3 -51.47 24.20 -18.77
C LYS A 3 -50.11 23.65 -18.34
N LEU A 4 -49.78 22.41 -18.70
CA LEU A 4 -48.48 21.79 -18.36
C LEU A 4 -47.30 22.43 -19.12
N GLY A 5 -47.48 22.79 -20.39
CA GLY A 5 -46.42 23.47 -21.17
C GLY A 5 -46.07 24.86 -20.65
N LYS A 6 -47.03 25.61 -20.06
CA LYS A 6 -46.76 26.92 -19.46
C LYS A 6 -46.00 26.82 -18.13
N ILE A 7 -46.21 25.76 -17.36
CA ILE A 7 -45.52 25.53 -16.07
C ILE A 7 -44.07 25.11 -16.32
N VAL A 8 -43.81 24.25 -17.32
CA VAL A 8 -42.44 23.84 -17.69
C VAL A 8 -41.63 25.04 -18.20
N SER A 9 -42.17 25.87 -19.09
CA SER A 9 -41.46 27.07 -19.55
C SER A 9 -41.21 28.10 -18.45
N GLN A 10 -42.12 28.26 -17.49
CA GLN A 10 -41.91 29.14 -16.32
C GLN A 10 -40.83 28.60 -15.37
N LEU A 11 -40.70 27.28 -15.22
CA LEU A 11 -39.65 26.65 -14.42
C LEU A 11 -38.28 26.70 -15.11
N GLU A 12 -38.23 26.60 -16.43
CA GLU A 12 -37.00 26.78 -17.23
C GLU A 12 -36.52 28.24 -17.21
N GLU A 13 -37.43 29.21 -17.33
CA GLU A 13 -37.11 30.64 -17.17
C GLU A 13 -36.62 30.97 -15.75
N TYR A 14 -37.29 30.44 -14.70
CA TYR A 14 -36.84 30.60 -13.32
C TYR A 14 -35.45 29.96 -13.08
N SER A 15 -35.20 28.76 -13.60
CA SER A 15 -33.91 28.06 -13.49
C SER A 15 -32.76 28.82 -14.17
N MET A 16 -33.00 29.36 -15.38
CA MET A 16 -31.99 30.18 -16.07
C MET A 16 -31.72 31.52 -15.35
N GLN A 17 -32.75 32.16 -14.79
CA GLN A 17 -32.61 33.44 -14.09
C GLN A 17 -31.87 33.28 -12.74
N TYR A 18 -32.08 32.17 -12.03
CA TYR A 18 -31.34 31.83 -10.81
C TYR A 18 -29.89 31.41 -11.09
N ASN A 19 -29.62 30.62 -12.15
CA ASN A 19 -28.25 30.27 -12.55
C ASN A 19 -27.42 31.51 -12.89
N HIS A 20 -28.01 32.48 -13.60
CA HIS A 20 -27.33 33.74 -13.91
C HIS A 20 -27.05 34.62 -12.68
N THR A 21 -27.84 34.42 -11.61
CA THR A 21 -27.67 35.13 -10.33
C THR A 21 -26.59 34.47 -9.47
N ILE A 22 -26.55 33.14 -9.40
CA ILE A 22 -25.51 32.38 -8.72
C ILE A 22 -24.15 32.59 -9.40
N GLU A 23 -24.08 32.57 -10.74
CA GLU A 23 -22.85 32.87 -11.46
C GLU A 23 -22.32 34.29 -11.16
N LYS A 24 -23.20 35.28 -11.02
CA LYS A 24 -22.81 36.64 -10.62
C LYS A 24 -22.30 36.69 -9.18
N VAL A 25 -22.93 35.96 -8.27
CA VAL A 25 -22.49 35.84 -6.88
C VAL A 25 -21.13 35.15 -6.80
N ILE A 26 -20.93 34.03 -7.50
CA ILE A 26 -19.64 33.32 -7.57
C ILE A 26 -18.55 34.22 -8.17
N ARG A 27 -18.84 34.94 -9.26
CA ARG A 27 -17.87 35.88 -9.86
C ARG A 27 -17.53 37.04 -8.93
N LYS A 28 -18.50 37.53 -8.14
CA LYS A 28 -18.27 38.58 -7.16
C LYS A 28 -17.41 38.08 -6.00
N ILE A 29 -17.75 36.93 -5.43
CA ILE A 29 -16.98 36.27 -4.37
C ILE A 29 -15.55 35.97 -4.83
N ASN A 30 -15.37 35.44 -6.05
CA ASN A 30 -14.02 35.18 -6.59
C ASN A 30 -13.23 36.48 -6.79
N ARG A 31 -13.85 37.59 -7.20
CA ARG A 31 -13.16 38.88 -7.32
C ARG A 31 -12.76 39.46 -5.96
N GLU A 32 -13.56 39.21 -4.93
CA GLU A 32 -13.27 39.65 -3.56
C GLU A 32 -12.19 38.78 -2.90
N LEU A 33 -12.17 37.47 -3.16
CA LEU A 33 -11.19 36.52 -2.62
C LEU A 33 -9.87 36.46 -3.42
N ALA A 34 -9.86 36.89 -4.68
CA ALA A 34 -8.66 36.82 -5.52
C ALA A 34 -7.46 37.60 -4.92
N PRO A 35 -7.60 38.84 -4.42
CA PRO A 35 -6.49 39.56 -3.80
C PRO A 35 -5.95 38.85 -2.55
N GLU A 36 -6.84 38.35 -1.68
CA GLU A 36 -6.43 37.61 -0.47
C GLU A 36 -5.74 36.29 -0.80
N PHE A 37 -6.21 35.60 -1.85
CA PHE A 37 -5.58 34.40 -2.36
C PHE A 37 -4.21 34.71 -2.97
N GLU A 38 -4.09 35.76 -3.78
CA GLU A 38 -2.83 36.21 -4.36
C GLU A 38 -1.79 36.55 -3.28
N ASP A 39 -2.19 37.32 -2.26
CA ASP A 39 -1.28 37.68 -1.16
C ASP A 39 -0.86 36.46 -0.34
N LYS A 40 -1.79 35.56 -0.02
CA LYS A 40 -1.45 34.30 0.68
C LYS A 40 -0.53 33.42 -0.16
N LEU A 41 -0.81 33.28 -1.46
CA LEU A 41 0.02 32.52 -2.37
C LEU A 41 1.42 33.14 -2.47
N ARG A 42 1.52 34.47 -2.58
CA ARG A 42 2.80 35.19 -2.65
C ARG A 42 3.63 34.96 -1.39
N CYS A 43 3.05 35.13 -0.20
CA CYS A 43 3.72 34.83 1.06
C CYS A 43 4.18 33.37 1.14
N HIS A 44 3.36 32.43 0.65
CA HIS A 44 3.72 31.01 0.68
C HIS A 44 4.85 30.69 -0.29
N LEU A 45 4.84 31.27 -1.49
CA LEU A 45 5.87 31.08 -2.52
C LEU A 45 7.20 31.77 -2.15
N GLU A 46 7.17 32.91 -1.47
CA GLU A 46 8.38 33.60 -0.98
C GLU A 46 9.19 32.76 0.00
N CYS A 47 8.54 31.83 0.71
CA CYS A 47 9.20 30.91 1.63
C CYS A 47 9.72 29.61 0.96
N GLN A 48 9.47 29.40 -0.33
CA GLN A 48 9.89 28.18 -1.04
C GLN A 48 11.26 28.33 -1.70
N ASP A 49 11.92 27.19 -1.92
CA ASP A 49 13.18 27.14 -2.67
C ASP A 49 12.99 27.56 -4.14
N LYS A 50 13.94 28.35 -4.66
CA LYS A 50 13.87 28.90 -6.02
C LYS A 50 13.93 27.82 -7.08
N ALA A 51 14.68 26.73 -6.87
CA ALA A 51 14.73 25.63 -7.83
C ALA A 51 13.39 24.87 -7.84
N TRP A 52 12.79 24.65 -6.67
CA TRP A 52 11.46 24.06 -6.56
C TRP A 52 10.38 24.89 -7.30
N LEU A 53 10.40 26.22 -7.16
CA LEU A 53 9.47 27.12 -7.86
C LEU A 53 9.60 27.04 -9.39
N ILE A 54 10.84 26.99 -9.89
CA ILE A 54 11.13 26.84 -11.32
C ILE A 54 10.55 25.51 -11.83
N ASP A 55 10.73 24.42 -11.09
CA ASP A 55 10.17 23.11 -11.44
C ASP A 55 8.64 23.12 -11.47
N GLN A 56 7.98 23.78 -10.50
CA GLN A 56 6.51 23.90 -10.49
C GLN A 56 5.99 24.74 -11.65
N ILE A 57 6.65 25.85 -11.98
CA ILE A 57 6.28 26.68 -13.14
C ILE A 57 6.38 25.85 -14.40
N ILE A 58 7.53 25.20 -14.66
CA ILE A 58 7.73 24.33 -15.83
C ILE A 58 6.64 23.26 -15.91
N ARG A 59 6.32 22.61 -14.79
CA ARG A 59 5.28 21.56 -14.71
C ARG A 59 3.87 22.07 -15.03
N LEU A 60 3.57 23.33 -14.69
CA LEU A 60 2.30 23.97 -15.01
C LEU A 60 2.24 24.48 -16.45
N THR A 61 3.37 24.83 -17.08
CA THR A 61 3.42 25.31 -18.49
C THR A 61 3.52 24.20 -19.53
N ILE A 62 4.02 23.01 -19.18
CA ILE A 62 4.05 21.88 -20.12
C ILE A 62 2.65 21.29 -20.34
N ASP A 63 2.45 20.71 -21.53
CA ASP A 63 1.21 20.04 -21.89
C ASP A 63 0.93 18.83 -20.98
N GLU A 64 -0.33 18.41 -20.91
CA GLU A 64 -0.79 17.36 -20.01
C GLU A 64 -0.06 16.02 -20.23
N HIS A 65 0.33 15.69 -21.46
CA HIS A 65 1.07 14.46 -21.75
C HIS A 65 2.51 14.54 -21.22
N SER A 66 3.18 15.66 -21.45
CA SER A 66 4.52 15.93 -20.90
C SER A 66 4.53 15.93 -19.37
N ARG A 67 3.48 16.46 -18.73
CA ARG A 67 3.29 16.44 -17.27
C ARG A 67 3.14 15.02 -16.73
N GLN A 68 2.30 14.21 -17.35
CA GLN A 68 2.11 12.81 -16.98
C GLN A 68 3.40 11.99 -17.13
N GLU A 69 4.20 12.25 -18.15
CA GLU A 69 5.48 11.57 -18.35
C GLU A 69 6.52 11.96 -17.28
N CYS A 70 6.62 13.25 -16.94
CA CYS A 70 7.46 13.74 -15.84
C CYS A 70 7.06 13.13 -14.50
N ASP A 71 5.76 13.09 -14.20
CA ASP A 71 5.23 12.49 -12.99
C ASP A 71 5.55 11.00 -12.93
N ARG A 72 5.34 10.27 -14.05
CA ARG A 72 5.69 8.85 -14.15
C ARG A 72 7.17 8.60 -13.87
N LYS A 73 8.07 9.40 -14.45
CA LYS A 73 9.52 9.30 -14.22
C LYS A 73 9.88 9.58 -12.76
N LEU A 74 9.27 10.59 -12.15
CA LEU A 74 9.48 10.93 -10.75
C LEU A 74 9.02 9.79 -9.83
N PHE A 75 7.82 9.25 -10.04
CA PHE A 75 7.30 8.11 -9.28
C PHE A 75 8.22 6.87 -9.41
N GLN A 76 8.71 6.58 -10.62
CA GLN A 76 9.66 5.49 -10.84
C GLN A 76 10.97 5.72 -10.08
N LYS A 77 11.51 6.94 -10.10
CA LYS A 77 12.74 7.30 -9.39
C LYS A 77 12.57 7.14 -7.87
N ILE A 78 11.47 7.63 -7.31
CA ILE A 78 11.15 7.47 -5.87
C ILE A 78 11.04 5.97 -5.52
N LYS A 79 10.34 5.17 -6.35
CA LYS A 79 10.20 3.73 -6.13
C LYS A 79 11.56 3.01 -6.16
N GLN A 80 12.41 3.36 -7.12
CA GLN A 80 13.77 2.82 -7.24
C GLN A 80 14.63 3.21 -6.05
N GLN A 81 14.56 4.46 -5.61
CA GLN A 81 15.29 4.93 -4.43
C GLN A 81 14.86 4.18 -3.16
N LYS A 82 13.56 4.08 -2.89
CA LYS A 82 13.04 3.30 -1.75
C LYS A 82 13.49 1.84 -1.79
N ARG A 83 13.48 1.23 -2.97
CA ARG A 83 13.99 -0.14 -3.17
C ARG A 83 15.49 -0.22 -2.87
N ALA A 84 16.29 0.72 -3.36
CA ALA A 84 17.73 0.75 -3.13
C ALA A 84 18.06 0.92 -1.63
N GLU A 85 17.34 1.82 -0.94
CA GLU A 85 17.46 2.02 0.51
C GLU A 85 17.11 0.75 1.29
N ARG A 86 16.04 0.05 0.92
CA ARG A 86 15.71 -1.26 1.50
C ARG A 86 16.83 -2.27 1.29
N LEU A 87 17.29 -2.44 0.05
CA LEU A 87 18.36 -3.40 -0.26
C LEU A 87 19.67 -3.09 0.50
N ALA A 88 19.98 -1.81 0.74
CA ALA A 88 21.12 -1.42 1.56
C ALA A 88 20.93 -1.88 3.01
N ARG A 89 19.78 -1.62 3.64
CA ARG A 89 19.47 -2.08 5.00
C ARG A 89 19.50 -3.60 5.13
N LEU A 90 19.04 -4.33 4.11
CA LEU A 90 19.08 -5.80 4.11
C LEU A 90 20.52 -6.34 4.09
N ARG A 91 21.40 -5.73 3.30
CA ARG A 91 22.81 -6.11 3.28
C ARG A 91 23.50 -5.82 4.61
N GLU A 92 23.08 -4.78 5.33
CA GLU A 92 23.55 -4.50 6.70
C GLU A 92 23.00 -5.50 7.72
N LEU A 93 21.75 -5.93 7.54
CA LEU A 93 21.10 -6.92 8.41
C LEU A 93 21.83 -8.27 8.36
N GLN A 94 22.30 -8.68 7.18
CA GLN A 94 22.95 -9.98 6.91
C GLN A 94 22.15 -11.12 7.56
N LEU A 95 20.87 -11.22 7.19
CA LEU A 95 19.92 -12.09 7.88
C LEU A 95 20.29 -13.56 7.69
N ASP A 96 20.39 -14.27 8.81
CA ASP A 96 20.57 -15.71 8.90
C ASP A 96 19.51 -16.30 9.85
N GLU A 97 19.49 -17.63 10.00
CA GLU A 97 18.55 -18.33 10.87
C GLU A 97 18.67 -17.91 12.34
N SER A 98 19.88 -17.64 12.84
CA SER A 98 20.09 -17.24 14.23
C SER A 98 19.51 -15.85 14.52
N LYS A 99 19.70 -14.89 13.61
CA LYS A 99 19.12 -13.54 13.72
C LYS A 99 17.62 -13.57 13.58
N LEU A 100 17.08 -14.45 12.72
CA LEU A 100 15.65 -14.64 12.59
C LEU A 100 15.05 -15.21 13.89
N ASP A 101 15.70 -16.19 14.49
CA ASP A 101 15.27 -16.79 15.77
C ASP A 101 15.28 -15.77 16.92
N ILE A 102 16.28 -14.90 16.97
CA ILE A 102 16.33 -13.78 17.93
C ILE A 102 15.14 -12.85 17.71
N PHE A 103 14.83 -12.48 16.46
CA PHE A 103 13.70 -11.62 16.14
C PHE A 103 12.37 -12.24 16.54
N ILE A 104 12.16 -13.52 16.21
CA ILE A 104 10.94 -14.26 16.57
C ILE A 104 10.81 -14.28 18.09
N SER A 105 11.82 -14.77 18.80
CA SER A 105 11.80 -14.86 20.27
C SER A 105 11.57 -13.53 20.96
N GLN A 106 12.07 -12.43 20.37
CA GLN A 106 11.88 -11.10 20.91
C GLN A 106 10.43 -10.60 20.76
N TYR A 107 9.75 -10.93 19.66
CA TYR A 107 8.49 -10.29 19.27
C TYR A 107 7.27 -11.22 19.13
N GLU A 108 7.42 -12.54 19.33
CA GLU A 108 6.33 -13.52 19.19
C GLU A 108 5.11 -13.19 20.08
N GLN A 109 5.34 -12.55 21.24
CA GLN A 109 4.30 -12.19 22.22
C GLN A 109 3.92 -10.71 22.19
N TYR A 110 4.32 -9.96 21.15
CA TYR A 110 3.94 -8.56 21.04
C TYR A 110 2.52 -8.44 20.48
N ASP A 111 1.62 -7.96 21.32
CA ASP A 111 0.29 -7.51 20.93
C ASP A 111 0.21 -5.98 20.95
N ARG A 112 -1.00 -5.47 20.69
CA ARG A 112 -1.24 -4.03 20.65
C ARG A 112 -1.04 -3.37 22.01
N ASP A 113 -1.53 -3.98 23.08
CA ASP A 113 -1.48 -3.41 24.43
C ASP A 113 -0.02 -3.22 24.85
N ARG A 114 0.82 -4.24 24.61
CA ARG A 114 2.26 -4.15 24.87
C ARG A 114 2.97 -3.08 24.05
N LEU A 115 2.58 -2.88 22.78
CA LEU A 115 3.15 -1.83 21.93
C LEU A 115 2.77 -0.42 22.41
N GLU A 116 1.56 -0.25 22.96
CA GLU A 116 1.13 1.00 23.59
C GLU A 116 1.86 1.23 24.92
N GLU A 117 1.94 0.22 25.79
CA GLU A 117 2.62 0.29 27.09
C GLU A 117 4.13 0.59 26.95
N GLU A 118 4.81 -0.04 25.99
CA GLU A 118 6.23 0.17 25.73
C GLU A 118 6.54 1.42 24.88
N GLY A 119 5.50 2.20 24.54
CA GLY A 119 5.63 3.50 23.86
C GLY A 119 6.00 3.43 22.37
N TYR A 120 5.70 2.33 21.69
CA TYR A 120 5.82 2.24 20.22
C TYR A 120 4.67 2.98 19.53
N LEU A 121 3.48 2.95 20.14
CA LEU A 121 2.26 3.59 19.66
C LEU A 121 1.89 4.80 20.52
N ILE A 122 1.27 5.80 19.89
CA ILE A 122 0.81 7.05 20.52
C ILE A 122 -0.67 7.21 20.19
N HIS A 123 -1.56 6.84 21.12
CA HIS A 123 -3.02 6.92 20.97
C HIS A 123 -3.56 6.42 19.61
N PRO A 124 -3.22 5.17 19.19
CA PRO A 124 -3.60 4.65 17.88
C PRO A 124 -5.14 4.51 17.70
N PRO A 125 -5.67 4.64 16.47
CA PRO A 125 -7.09 4.43 16.18
C PRO A 125 -7.52 2.99 16.49
N LEU A 126 -8.80 2.76 16.79
CA LEU A 126 -9.33 1.41 17.04
C LEU A 126 -9.01 0.45 15.89
N LYS A 127 -8.78 -0.84 16.22
CA LYS A 127 -8.54 -1.86 15.20
C LYS A 127 -9.73 -2.03 14.26
N GLY A 128 -9.43 -2.26 12.99
CA GLY A 128 -10.36 -2.51 11.90
C GLY A 128 -10.27 -1.42 10.85
N LYS A 129 -10.84 -0.24 11.12
CA LYS A 129 -11.14 0.76 10.08
C LYS A 129 -9.90 1.47 9.54
N ASP A 130 -9.32 2.36 10.33
CA ASP A 130 -8.26 3.25 9.86
C ASP A 130 -6.87 2.59 9.90
N LEU A 131 -5.98 3.07 9.03
CA LEU A 131 -4.55 2.77 9.16
C LEU A 131 -3.99 3.46 10.41
N ILE A 132 -3.03 2.82 11.06
CA ILE A 132 -2.14 3.54 11.96
C ILE A 132 -1.18 4.30 11.04
N THR A 133 -1.30 5.63 10.99
CA THR A 133 -0.38 6.51 10.27
C THR A 133 0.80 6.91 11.15
N THR A 134 1.75 7.66 10.59
CA THR A 134 3.00 8.06 11.28
C THR A 134 2.75 8.92 12.53
N GLU A 135 1.60 9.60 12.62
CA GLU A 135 1.26 10.42 13.79
C GLU A 135 0.94 9.60 15.05
N TYR A 136 0.58 8.32 14.86
CA TYR A 136 0.26 7.39 15.94
C TYR A 136 1.43 6.48 16.32
N ARG A 137 2.63 6.71 15.75
CA ARG A 137 3.83 5.94 16.05
C ARG A 137 4.92 6.83 16.60
N SER A 138 5.59 6.35 17.64
CA SER A 138 6.83 6.97 18.08
C SER A 138 7.97 6.66 17.11
N GLN A 139 9.11 7.33 17.25
CA GLN A 139 10.31 6.99 16.48
C GLN A 139 10.71 5.52 16.67
N LYS A 140 10.56 4.97 17.88
CA LYS A 140 10.80 3.56 18.18
C LYS A 140 9.82 2.65 17.43
N GLY A 141 8.54 3.05 17.36
CA GLY A 141 7.50 2.42 16.54
C GLY A 141 7.86 2.37 15.06
N GLU A 142 8.35 3.49 14.50
CA GLU A 142 8.74 3.55 13.09
C GLU A 142 9.95 2.67 12.76
N VAL A 143 10.93 2.63 13.67
CA VAL A 143 12.08 1.74 13.53
C VAL A 143 11.64 0.28 13.55
N LEU A 144 10.76 -0.11 14.48
CA LEU A 144 10.24 -1.48 14.56
C LEU A 144 9.41 -1.85 13.33
N LEU A 145 8.53 -0.96 12.85
CA LEU A 145 7.75 -1.20 11.63
C LEU A 145 8.67 -1.40 10.42
N THR A 146 9.71 -0.57 10.29
CA THR A 146 10.71 -0.69 9.22
C THR A 146 11.43 -2.03 9.31
N GLN A 147 11.88 -2.42 10.51
CA GLN A 147 12.53 -3.71 10.75
C GLN A 147 11.62 -4.89 10.38
N ALA A 148 10.36 -4.87 10.81
CA ALA A 148 9.39 -5.93 10.50
C ALA A 148 9.16 -6.07 8.99
N LYS A 149 9.02 -4.94 8.27
CA LYS A 149 8.89 -4.95 6.80
C LYS A 149 10.15 -5.44 6.09
N ASP A 150 11.32 -5.04 6.58
CA ASP A 150 12.59 -5.47 6.00
C ASP A 150 12.81 -6.97 6.24
N ILE A 151 12.49 -7.50 7.42
CA ILE A 151 12.52 -8.95 7.71
C ILE A 151 11.53 -9.70 6.84
N LEU A 152 10.28 -9.25 6.75
CA LEU A 152 9.28 -9.89 5.88
C LEU A 152 9.74 -9.91 4.41
N PHE A 153 10.35 -8.82 3.93
CA PHE A 153 10.93 -8.79 2.60
C PHE A 153 12.09 -9.78 2.47
N ALA A 154 13.01 -9.82 3.44
CA ALA A 154 14.20 -10.67 3.42
C ALA A 154 13.84 -12.16 3.41
N ILE A 155 12.88 -12.58 4.23
CA ILE A 155 12.48 -13.98 4.31
C ILE A 155 11.67 -14.44 3.09
N LEU A 156 10.95 -13.52 2.42
CA LEU A 156 10.20 -13.85 1.20
C LEU A 156 11.03 -13.77 -0.08
N PHE A 157 11.93 -12.78 -0.20
CA PHE A 157 12.60 -12.43 -1.46
C PHE A 157 14.12 -12.32 -1.35
N GLY A 158 14.68 -12.47 -0.15
CA GLY A 158 16.11 -12.32 0.08
C GLY A 158 16.92 -13.49 -0.47
N ASP A 159 18.07 -13.15 -1.02
CA ASP A 159 19.07 -14.06 -1.57
C ASP A 159 20.50 -13.60 -1.21
N GLU A 160 21.51 -14.27 -1.79
CA GLU A 160 22.92 -13.93 -1.63
C GLU A 160 23.25 -12.46 -2.00
N SER A 161 22.55 -11.88 -2.98
CA SER A 161 22.76 -10.48 -3.41
C SER A 161 22.33 -9.45 -2.35
N THR A 162 21.46 -9.88 -1.43
CA THR A 162 21.01 -9.15 -0.24
C THR A 162 21.68 -9.62 1.05
N CYS A 163 22.66 -10.52 0.97
CA CYS A 163 23.32 -11.13 2.12
C CYS A 163 22.36 -11.89 3.04
N VAL A 164 21.30 -12.48 2.49
CA VAL A 164 20.36 -13.35 3.21
C VAL A 164 20.77 -14.80 2.96
N GLN A 165 20.95 -15.56 4.04
CA GLN A 165 21.47 -16.94 3.98
C GLN A 165 20.54 -17.90 4.72
N PHE A 166 19.78 -18.67 3.95
CA PHE A 166 18.91 -19.73 4.46
C PHE A 166 19.07 -21.00 3.60
N GLU A 167 19.18 -22.16 4.23
CA GLU A 167 19.12 -23.45 3.56
C GLU A 167 17.65 -23.86 3.38
N ARG A 168 17.08 -23.45 2.23
CA ARG A 168 15.67 -23.69 1.90
C ARG A 168 15.50 -25.14 1.44
N VAL A 169 14.71 -25.93 2.15
CA VAL A 169 14.51 -27.38 1.90
C VAL A 169 13.11 -27.70 1.38
N GLU A 170 12.13 -26.83 1.61
CA GLU A 170 10.73 -27.00 1.20
C GLU A 170 10.21 -25.75 0.50
N GLN A 171 9.05 -25.84 -0.14
CA GLN A 171 8.39 -24.72 -0.82
C GLN A 171 6.95 -24.57 -0.33
N GLU A 172 6.59 -23.35 0.06
CA GLU A 172 5.28 -23.00 0.60
C GLU A 172 4.70 -21.78 -0.10
N LEU A 173 3.38 -21.63 -0.02
CA LEU A 173 2.63 -20.53 -0.59
C LEU A 173 1.98 -19.71 0.53
N LEU A 174 2.43 -18.46 0.68
CA LEU A 174 1.77 -17.45 1.49
C LEU A 174 0.67 -16.77 0.68
N THR A 175 -0.56 -16.82 1.16
CA THR A 175 -1.69 -16.03 0.68
C THR A 175 -2.08 -14.98 1.73
N LEU A 176 -2.14 -13.71 1.35
CA LEU A 176 -2.52 -12.60 2.23
C LEU A 176 -3.65 -11.77 1.58
N THR A 177 -4.71 -11.50 2.33
CA THR A 177 -5.83 -10.67 1.89
C THR A 177 -5.86 -9.36 2.66
N LEU A 178 -5.97 -8.24 1.95
CA LEU A 178 -6.04 -6.90 2.54
C LEU A 178 -7.05 -6.01 1.81
N PRO A 179 -7.73 -5.08 2.51
CA PRO A 179 -8.45 -4.00 1.87
C PRO A 179 -7.55 -3.20 0.91
N HIS A 180 -8.06 -2.88 -0.29
CA HIS A 180 -7.29 -2.27 -1.37
C HIS A 180 -6.59 -0.98 -0.93
N PHE A 181 -7.27 -0.15 -0.15
CA PHE A 181 -6.71 1.11 0.34
C PHE A 181 -5.56 0.91 1.32
N LYS A 182 -5.51 -0.24 2.02
CA LYS A 182 -4.44 -0.63 2.93
C LYS A 182 -3.32 -1.39 2.26
N ALA A 183 -3.58 -2.04 1.12
CA ALA A 183 -2.60 -2.85 0.38
C ALA A 183 -1.29 -2.10 0.03
N ARG A 184 -1.30 -0.76 0.04
CA ARG A 184 -0.09 0.06 -0.17
C ARG A 184 0.91 0.01 0.99
N THR A 185 0.51 -0.43 2.18
CA THR A 185 1.41 -0.61 3.34
C THR A 185 2.47 -1.69 3.07
N ILE A 186 2.11 -2.69 2.26
CA ILE A 186 2.97 -3.82 1.85
C ILE A 186 3.24 -3.75 0.33
N ASP A 187 3.65 -2.57 -0.14
CA ASP A 187 3.85 -2.28 -1.58
C ASP A 187 4.90 -3.16 -2.27
N PHE A 188 5.79 -3.79 -1.50
CA PHE A 188 6.82 -4.69 -2.00
C PHE A 188 6.29 -6.05 -2.40
N MET A 189 5.10 -6.44 -1.92
CA MET A 189 4.40 -7.65 -2.37
C MET A 189 3.64 -7.46 -3.68
N LYS A 190 3.64 -6.26 -4.29
CA LYS A 190 3.03 -6.02 -5.62
C LYS A 190 3.76 -6.69 -6.80
N ALA A 191 4.86 -7.39 -6.56
CA ALA A 191 5.52 -8.23 -7.55
C ALA A 191 4.85 -9.61 -7.70
N THR A 192 3.76 -9.81 -6.97
CA THR A 192 3.08 -11.07 -6.74
C THR A 192 1.67 -10.98 -7.34
N THR A 193 1.14 -12.09 -7.89
CA THR A 193 -0.15 -12.13 -8.58
C THR A 193 -1.25 -11.44 -7.76
N GLU A 194 -1.68 -10.26 -8.20
CA GLU A 194 -2.82 -9.54 -7.63
C GLU A 194 -4.10 -10.12 -8.23
N ILE A 195 -4.92 -10.79 -7.40
CA ILE A 195 -6.27 -11.21 -7.79
C ILE A 195 -7.24 -10.29 -7.04
N GLY A 196 -7.95 -9.43 -7.76
CA GLY A 196 -9.02 -8.62 -7.18
C GLY A 196 -10.18 -9.52 -6.75
N GLY A 197 -10.66 -9.34 -5.52
CA GLY A 197 -11.79 -10.07 -4.97
C GLY A 197 -12.67 -9.16 -4.11
N LEU A 198 -13.98 -9.32 -4.19
CA LEU A 198 -14.92 -8.67 -3.27
C LEU A 198 -14.97 -9.48 -1.97
N GLY A 199 -14.75 -8.82 -0.83
CA GLY A 199 -15.05 -9.41 0.48
C GLY A 199 -16.58 -9.45 0.68
N PHE A 200 -17.10 -10.60 1.12
CA PHE A 200 -18.52 -10.78 1.43
C PHE A 200 -18.75 -11.17 2.90
N TRP A 201 -17.77 -10.94 3.78
CA TRP A 201 -17.88 -11.33 5.18
C TRP A 201 -18.56 -10.21 5.96
N GLN A 202 -19.77 -10.47 6.44
CA GLN A 202 -20.52 -9.50 7.25
C GLN A 202 -20.06 -9.60 8.70
N ASP A 203 -19.30 -8.62 9.15
CA ASP A 203 -18.99 -8.44 10.57
C ASP A 203 -20.27 -8.02 11.32
N PRO A 204 -20.79 -8.84 12.26
CA PRO A 204 -22.02 -8.52 12.99
C PRO A 204 -21.92 -7.24 13.83
N ASP A 205 -20.70 -6.80 14.18
CA ASP A 205 -20.47 -5.62 15.01
C ASP A 205 -20.06 -4.37 14.20
N ASN A 206 -19.89 -4.50 12.88
CA ASN A 206 -19.52 -3.41 11.94
C ASN A 206 -18.29 -2.59 12.40
N VAL A 207 -17.29 -3.29 12.93
CA VAL A 207 -16.03 -2.73 13.43
C VAL A 207 -14.84 -3.05 12.51
N SER A 208 -15.01 -3.99 11.57
CA SER A 208 -14.04 -4.35 10.52
C SER A 208 -14.37 -3.70 9.16
N ASN A 209 -13.40 -3.68 8.23
CA ASN A 209 -13.56 -3.19 6.86
C ASN A 209 -14.15 -4.25 5.90
N ASP A 210 -14.97 -5.18 6.39
CA ASP A 210 -15.32 -6.38 5.62
C ASP A 210 -16.60 -6.23 4.77
N ASP A 211 -17.35 -5.13 4.93
CA ASP A 211 -18.55 -4.82 4.16
C ASP A 211 -18.22 -4.06 2.86
N GLU A 212 -18.37 -4.74 1.72
CA GLU A 212 -18.29 -4.17 0.35
C GLU A 212 -16.95 -3.52 -0.04
N VAL A 213 -15.89 -3.67 0.76
CA VAL A 213 -14.58 -3.11 0.47
C VAL A 213 -13.84 -4.00 -0.54
N GLU A 214 -13.31 -3.36 -1.60
CA GLU A 214 -12.46 -4.03 -2.59
C GLU A 214 -11.20 -4.57 -1.89
N ASN A 215 -10.96 -5.88 -1.99
CA ASN A 215 -9.78 -6.53 -1.41
C ASN A 215 -8.75 -6.87 -2.48
N ILE A 216 -7.48 -6.86 -2.08
CA ILE A 216 -6.35 -7.38 -2.85
C ILE A 216 -5.87 -8.68 -2.20
N LEU A 217 -5.75 -9.72 -3.02
CA LEU A 217 -5.08 -10.96 -2.67
C LEU A 217 -3.61 -10.92 -3.13
N PHE A 218 -2.68 -11.22 -2.23
CA PHE A 218 -1.26 -11.44 -2.53
C PHE A 218 -0.91 -12.93 -2.35
N GLN A 219 -0.14 -13.51 -3.27
CA GLN A 219 0.23 -14.94 -3.28
C GLN A 219 1.72 -15.20 -3.53
N VAL A 220 2.54 -15.26 -2.48
CA VAL A 220 4.00 -15.42 -2.59
C VAL A 220 4.42 -16.85 -2.31
N GLU A 221 5.10 -17.47 -3.26
CA GLU A 221 5.86 -18.69 -2.98
C GLU A 221 7.18 -18.34 -2.30
N TYR A 222 7.51 -19.05 -1.22
CA TYR A 222 8.77 -18.92 -0.51
C TYR A 222 9.31 -20.30 -0.14
N GLY A 223 10.61 -20.39 0.08
CA GLY A 223 11.19 -21.65 0.58
C GLY A 223 11.19 -21.71 2.10
N GLU A 224 10.92 -22.86 2.69
CA GLU A 224 11.00 -23.06 4.14
C GLU A 224 12.33 -23.74 4.51
N VAL A 225 12.83 -23.47 5.71
CA VAL A 225 14.01 -24.15 6.29
C VAL A 225 13.56 -25.36 7.10
N ALA A 226 14.46 -26.32 7.34
CA ALA A 226 14.12 -27.56 8.04
C ALA A 226 13.58 -27.36 9.48
N THR A 227 13.82 -26.20 10.06
CA THR A 227 13.38 -25.79 11.40
C THR A 227 12.06 -25.02 11.40
N GLU A 228 11.42 -24.84 10.24
CA GLU A 228 10.14 -24.11 10.05
C GLU A 228 10.18 -22.62 10.48
N LYS A 229 11.38 -22.04 10.60
CA LYS A 229 11.57 -20.69 11.12
C LYS A 229 11.13 -19.58 10.17
N ILE A 230 11.03 -19.84 8.86
CA ILE A 230 10.57 -18.81 7.92
C ILE A 230 9.09 -18.52 8.15
N GLY A 231 8.25 -19.55 8.29
CA GLY A 231 6.84 -19.43 8.61
C GLY A 231 6.60 -18.65 9.91
N ASP A 232 7.30 -19.00 10.99
CA ASP A 232 7.25 -18.27 12.26
C ASP A 232 7.66 -16.80 12.10
N GLY A 233 8.69 -16.55 11.29
CA GLY A 233 9.15 -15.20 10.96
C GLY A 233 8.11 -14.39 10.19
N ILE A 234 7.41 -15.01 9.23
CA ILE A 234 6.31 -14.39 8.48
C ILE A 234 5.18 -13.99 9.43
N VAL A 235 4.73 -14.91 10.28
CA VAL A 235 3.65 -14.66 11.25
C VAL A 235 4.03 -13.51 12.19
N THR A 236 5.24 -13.55 12.76
CA THR A 236 5.73 -12.51 13.67
C THR A 236 5.80 -11.15 12.99
N ALA A 237 6.36 -11.08 11.78
CA ALA A 237 6.49 -9.83 11.04
C ALA A 237 5.12 -9.26 10.62
N LEU A 238 4.21 -10.11 10.13
CA LEU A 238 2.85 -9.70 9.77
C LEU A 238 2.05 -9.22 10.98
N ASN A 239 2.19 -9.87 12.14
CA ASN A 239 1.54 -9.44 13.38
C ASN A 239 2.02 -8.03 13.79
N LEU A 240 3.34 -7.78 13.76
CA LEU A 240 3.89 -6.45 14.03
C LEU A 240 3.41 -5.40 13.01
N ILE A 241 3.46 -5.70 11.71
CA ILE A 241 2.98 -4.79 10.65
C ILE A 241 1.49 -4.49 10.84
N ASN A 242 0.70 -5.48 11.25
CA ASN A 242 -0.71 -5.28 11.54
C ASN A 242 -0.92 -4.33 12.72
N ASN A 243 -0.22 -4.55 13.83
CA ASN A 243 -0.38 -3.72 15.03
C ASN A 243 0.28 -2.35 14.93
N LEU A 244 1.18 -2.14 13.97
CA LEU A 244 1.89 -0.88 13.78
C LEU A 244 1.36 -0.05 12.62
N GLU A 245 0.69 -0.62 11.61
CA GLU A 245 0.31 0.14 10.42
C GLU A 245 -1.03 -0.30 9.81
N VAL A 246 -1.20 -1.58 9.48
CA VAL A 246 -2.39 -2.05 8.74
C VAL A 246 -3.65 -1.95 9.60
N ASN A 247 -3.55 -2.31 10.87
CA ASN A 247 -4.57 -2.14 11.89
C ASN A 247 -5.89 -2.87 11.57
N GLU A 248 -5.82 -4.10 11.07
CA GLU A 248 -6.99 -4.99 10.95
C GLU A 248 -7.27 -5.73 12.26
N GLN A 249 -8.55 -6.01 12.51
CA GLN A 249 -8.95 -6.89 13.62
C GLN A 249 -8.53 -8.32 13.35
N ILE A 250 -8.80 -8.80 12.13
CA ILE A 250 -8.43 -10.12 11.64
C ILE A 250 -7.60 -9.92 10.38
N LEU A 251 -6.31 -10.20 10.46
CA LEU A 251 -5.44 -10.22 9.29
C LEU A 251 -5.50 -11.61 8.66
N TYR A 252 -6.16 -11.75 7.51
CA TYR A 252 -6.27 -13.02 6.82
C TYR A 252 -4.98 -13.36 6.05
N ALA A 253 -4.14 -14.20 6.66
CA ALA A 253 -2.99 -14.83 6.03
C ALA A 253 -3.11 -16.36 6.11
N ARG A 254 -2.71 -17.05 5.05
CA ARG A 254 -2.72 -18.51 4.97
C ARG A 254 -1.41 -19.00 4.35
N ILE A 255 -0.77 -19.95 5.02
CA ILE A 255 0.40 -20.67 4.52
C ILE A 255 -0.03 -22.08 4.13
N ILE A 256 0.39 -22.55 2.96
CA ILE A 256 0.09 -23.89 2.46
C ILE A 256 1.36 -24.47 1.86
N ASN A 257 1.68 -25.73 2.19
CA ASN A 257 2.76 -26.45 1.53
C ASN A 257 2.43 -26.65 0.04
N VAL A 258 3.37 -26.30 -0.83
CA VAL A 258 3.22 -26.53 -2.27
C VAL A 258 3.69 -27.95 -2.55
N GLU A 259 2.77 -28.92 -2.44
CA GLU A 259 3.00 -30.22 -3.07
C GLU A 259 3.32 -29.96 -4.54
N GLN A 260 4.44 -30.49 -5.05
CA GLN A 260 4.88 -30.32 -6.43
C GLN A 260 3.77 -30.76 -7.41
N SER A 261 2.87 -29.86 -7.76
CA SER A 261 1.91 -30.08 -8.82
C SER A 261 2.66 -29.75 -10.11
N THR A 262 3.45 -30.72 -10.58
CA THR A 262 4.05 -30.65 -11.90
C THR A 262 2.93 -30.54 -12.94
N LEU A 263 2.77 -29.35 -13.52
CA LEU A 263 2.04 -29.21 -14.76
C LEU A 263 2.95 -29.76 -15.86
N VAL A 264 2.84 -31.08 -16.11
CA VAL A 264 3.44 -31.69 -17.29
C VAL A 264 2.59 -31.25 -18.47
N ASP A 265 3.13 -30.38 -19.32
CA ASP A 265 2.60 -30.18 -20.65
C ASP A 265 2.87 -31.45 -21.46
N ILE A 266 1.95 -32.43 -21.38
CA ILE A 266 1.96 -33.59 -22.26
C ILE A 266 1.45 -33.12 -23.61
N ASN A 267 2.27 -32.33 -24.31
CA ASN A 267 2.09 -32.15 -25.73
C ASN A 267 2.56 -33.43 -26.43
N GLU A 268 1.59 -34.32 -26.67
CA GLU A 268 1.70 -35.44 -27.61
C GLU A 268 2.34 -34.97 -28.93
N SER A 269 3.59 -35.35 -29.19
CA SER A 269 4.11 -35.44 -30.55
C SER A 269 5.39 -36.28 -30.65
N HIS A 270 5.39 -37.48 -30.08
CA HIS A 270 6.24 -38.54 -30.65
C HIS A 270 5.49 -39.24 -31.78
N LEU A 271 6.06 -39.14 -32.99
CA LEU A 271 6.03 -40.08 -34.12
C LEU A 271 5.66 -39.40 -35.44
N ARG A 272 6.67 -38.89 -36.16
CA ARG A 272 6.92 -39.31 -37.55
C ARG A 272 8.27 -38.80 -38.08
N ARG A 273 9.16 -39.78 -38.26
CA ARG A 273 10.11 -39.94 -39.37
C ARG A 273 11.17 -38.84 -39.57
N ARG A 274 12.43 -39.27 -39.51
CA ARG A 274 13.28 -39.32 -40.72
C ARG A 274 14.26 -40.49 -40.61
N ARG A 275 14.13 -41.42 -41.56
CA ARG A 275 15.22 -42.27 -42.03
C ARG A 275 16.12 -41.39 -42.90
N PHE A 276 17.41 -41.70 -42.84
CA PHE A 276 18.56 -41.14 -43.57
C PHE A 276 19.02 -39.78 -43.10
#